data_AF-A0A9E1MM23-F1
#
_entry.id   AF-A0A9E1MM23-F1
#
_cell.length_a   1.000
_cell.length_b   1.000
_cell.length_c   1.000
_cell.angle_alpha   90.00
_cell.angle_beta   90.00
_cell.angle_gamma   90.00
#
_symmetry.space_group_name_H-M   'P 1'
#
loop_
_entity.id
_entity.type
_entity.pdbx_description
1 polymer ?
#
loop_
_entity_poly.entity_id
_entity_poly.type
_entity_poly.pdbx_seq_one_letter_code
_entity_poly.pdbx_strand_id
1 'polypeptide(L)'
;GLRVLTPWYEGGTDDGTLRLLSGQGKEVLVVLPNDDAFLTEMRAYLKIERFLRKNTSVQLAKYETIKEAKRVEMRERNGNAKLYLTEALKEATIYVNGDVLHTSGKEVTSRINEAIGRLVQTVYHKLSYIDAAMGEADIRKMFKTSNQLSLALGDTGESNVHALDDVLQFVAGNSRMHMKTSMKTIKDRFMKAPYGFVEDDIHWLVARLFKRGDLSFTVNGESVNLNNRSEEEIIGYITKKQFVDKLLTEVRVRVPENQKKAVRTVMKELFKVAPPADDEDTIMKNFQHYCENRITDIERLEPKYENYTYPGKELLEKGKKRLSALVQIQAPLEFFKTVFDEQDDLVDFGEDYEPIRDFFGSEQLTIFTRALDMLNIYEDSKTYIVDAELEDVVVKMRTIVRMPKPYKEIPKLPELREKFMNCYMRILEEQAEPVKDSINQDRNRVFEVLNTKPYKDAKFNRYLELFKEIMDGAEHCNNVSTLRSYADKAEALKLRLLNEMNAEDIRLAKEAAAKAEAERKRQEEEAEKRGETVKPAEKVAEPQPVYKVRTTKNVSIKTVAKTASWRLESKDDVDKYLAALRENLLKEMDE
;
A
#
# COMPACT_ATOMS: atom_id res chain seq x y z
N GLY A 1 30.36 52.53 18.92
CA GLY A 1 29.75 53.86 18.62
C GLY A 1 30.82 54.85 18.17
N LEU A 2 30.45 56.10 17.87
CA LEU A 2 31.38 57.21 17.65
C LEU A 2 31.43 58.07 18.92
N ARG A 3 32.61 58.27 19.49
CA ARG A 3 32.81 59.10 20.69
C ARG A 3 33.87 60.15 20.41
N VAL A 4 33.49 61.41 20.53
CA VAL A 4 34.40 62.55 20.35
C VAL A 4 34.88 63.00 21.73
N LEU A 5 36.21 63.01 21.92
CA LEU A 5 36.87 63.47 23.13
C LEU A 5 37.36 64.91 22.91
N THR A 6 36.84 65.83 23.71
CA THR A 6 37.21 67.24 23.66
C THR A 6 38.43 67.51 24.54
N PRO A 7 39.11 68.66 24.37
CA PRO A 7 40.28 69.04 25.19
C PRO A 7 40.00 69.16 26.69
N TRP A 8 38.74 69.34 27.09
CA TRP A 8 38.33 69.37 28.51
C TRP A 8 37.97 67.99 29.05
N TYR A 9 38.33 66.91 28.37
CA TYR A 9 38.07 65.57 28.84
C TYR A 9 39.03 65.20 29.98
N GLU A 10 38.49 64.99 31.18
CA GLU A 10 39.24 64.69 32.41
C GLU A 10 39.70 63.22 32.54
N GLY A 11 39.40 62.37 31.55
CA GLY A 11 39.60 60.90 31.64
C GLY A 11 40.97 60.37 31.17
N GLY A 12 41.96 61.24 30.98
CA GLY A 12 43.28 60.87 30.45
C GLY A 12 43.31 60.80 28.92
N THR A 13 44.33 61.40 28.30
CA THR A 13 44.54 61.44 26.85
C THR A 13 45.80 60.67 26.43
N ASP A 14 46.31 59.79 27.29
CA ASP A 14 47.47 58.97 26.98
C ASP A 14 47.12 57.88 25.94
N ASP A 15 48.03 57.68 25.00
CA ASP A 15 47.88 56.76 23.85
C ASP A 15 47.53 55.32 24.32
N GLY A 16 48.10 54.86 25.44
CA GLY A 16 47.83 53.54 26.00
C GLY A 16 46.40 53.37 26.53
N THR A 17 45.89 54.33 27.30
CA THR A 17 44.52 54.30 27.83
C THR A 17 43.49 54.47 26.71
N LEU A 18 43.75 55.34 25.73
CA LEU A 18 42.86 55.54 24.59
C LEU A 18 42.76 54.30 23.69
N ARG A 19 43.88 53.60 23.45
CA ARG A 19 43.86 52.31 22.75
C ARG A 19 43.07 51.25 23.51
N LEU A 20 43.27 51.15 24.83
CA LEU A 20 42.53 50.20 25.67
C LEU A 20 41.02 50.50 25.68
N LEU A 21 40.64 51.77 25.82
CA LEU A 21 39.25 52.23 25.79
C LEU A 21 38.58 51.93 24.45
N SER A 22 39.27 52.19 23.33
CA SER A 22 38.76 51.91 22.00
C SER A 22 38.59 50.40 21.76
N GLY A 23 39.54 49.58 22.22
CA GLY A 23 39.49 48.11 22.11
C GLY A 23 38.41 47.46 22.97
N GLN A 24 38.24 47.89 24.23
CA GLN A 24 37.21 47.34 25.13
C GLN A 24 35.80 47.81 24.76
N GLY A 25 35.65 49.09 24.39
CA GLY A 25 34.36 49.68 24.07
C GLY A 25 33.83 49.32 22.68
N LYS A 26 34.68 48.84 21.76
CA LYS A 26 34.35 48.70 20.33
C LYS A 26 33.80 50.02 19.77
N GLU A 27 34.51 51.10 20.06
CA GLU A 27 34.12 52.46 19.66
C GLU A 27 35.23 53.16 18.90
N VAL A 28 34.84 54.00 17.95
CA VAL A 28 35.73 54.96 17.30
C VAL A 28 35.90 56.13 18.25
N LEU A 29 37.12 56.35 18.74
CA LEU A 29 37.46 57.53 19.54
C LEU A 29 38.07 58.59 18.64
N VAL A 30 37.46 59.77 18.57
CA VAL A 30 38.00 60.93 17.88
C VAL A 30 38.54 61.88 18.93
N VAL A 31 39.86 61.96 19.05
CA VAL A 31 40.56 62.82 20.02
C VAL A 31 40.90 64.13 19.33
N LEU A 32 40.23 65.20 19.76
CA LEU A 32 40.54 66.54 19.29
C LEU A 32 41.93 66.98 19.81
N PRO A 33 42.69 67.78 19.05
CA PRO A 33 43.92 68.40 19.54
C PRO A 33 43.66 69.27 20.78
N ASN A 34 44.68 69.52 21.60
CA ASN A 34 44.60 70.35 22.83
C ASN A 34 44.28 71.85 22.59
N ASP A 35 43.76 72.22 21.42
CA ASP A 35 43.31 73.57 21.12
C ASP A 35 41.90 73.80 21.67
N ASP A 36 41.79 74.64 22.71
CA ASP A 36 40.54 75.02 23.35
C ASP A 36 39.91 76.29 22.77
N ALA A 37 40.45 76.82 21.66
CA ALA A 37 39.92 78.01 21.00
C ALA A 37 38.43 77.87 20.66
N PHE A 38 38.02 76.73 20.10
CA PHE A 38 36.60 76.49 19.79
C PHE A 38 35.71 76.47 21.05
N LEU A 39 36.20 75.92 22.16
CA LEU A 39 35.47 75.87 23.44
C LEU A 39 35.35 77.27 24.07
N THR A 40 36.39 78.08 23.93
CA THR A 40 36.40 79.48 24.37
C THR A 40 35.41 80.33 23.57
N GLU A 41 35.39 80.16 22.24
CA GLU A 41 34.40 80.81 21.35
C GLU A 41 32.97 80.35 21.66
N MET A 42 32.74 79.05 21.89
CA MET A 42 31.44 78.53 22.31
C MET A 42 31.00 79.07 23.68
N ARG A 43 31.93 79.20 24.63
CA ARG A 43 31.63 79.80 25.95
C ARG A 43 31.29 81.28 25.83
N ALA A 44 31.97 82.02 24.95
CA ALA A 44 31.65 83.41 24.64
C ALA A 44 30.26 83.52 24.00
N TYR A 45 29.95 82.65 23.04
CA TYR A 45 28.62 82.51 22.44
C TYR A 45 27.54 82.30 23.52
N LEU A 46 27.71 81.33 24.42
CA LEU A 46 26.75 81.04 25.50
C LEU A 46 26.61 82.20 26.50
N LYS A 47 27.69 82.94 26.77
CA LYS A 47 27.63 84.17 27.60
C LYS A 47 26.81 85.26 26.91
N ILE A 48 26.98 85.46 25.60
CA ILE A 48 26.20 86.41 24.80
C ILE A 48 24.74 85.97 24.72
N GLU A 49 24.48 84.67 24.53
CA GLU A 49 23.12 84.12 24.56
C GLU A 49 22.44 84.38 25.91
N ARG A 50 23.15 84.10 27.01
CA ARG A 50 22.65 84.37 28.36
C ARG A 50 22.40 85.85 28.61
N PHE A 51 23.24 86.73 28.05
CA PHE A 51 23.05 88.17 28.09
C PHE A 51 21.80 88.59 27.30
N LEU A 52 21.60 88.10 26.07
CA LEU A 52 20.41 88.37 25.26
C LEU A 52 19.12 87.83 25.89
N ARG A 53 19.20 86.73 26.66
CA ARG A 53 18.06 86.16 27.39
C ARG A 53 17.71 86.93 28.68
N LYS A 54 18.67 87.61 29.31
CA LYS A 54 18.41 88.42 30.51
C LYS A 54 17.96 89.82 30.08
N ASN A 55 16.66 90.07 30.12
CA ASN A 55 16.09 91.41 29.93
C ASN A 55 16.43 92.31 31.14
N THR A 56 17.61 92.95 31.13
CA THR A 56 17.94 94.00 32.10
C THR A 56 17.49 95.36 31.54
N SER A 57 16.49 95.94 32.19
CA SER A 57 15.89 97.29 32.10
C SER A 57 15.99 98.14 30.83
N VAL A 58 14.81 98.54 30.37
CA VAL A 58 14.41 99.22 29.11
C VAL A 58 14.76 100.74 29.06
N GLN A 59 15.71 101.26 29.84
CA GLN A 59 15.91 102.71 29.98
C GLN A 59 17.17 103.30 29.33
N LEU A 60 17.71 102.69 28.27
CA LEU A 60 18.72 103.35 27.41
C LEU A 60 18.37 103.24 25.93
N ALA A 61 18.27 104.38 25.24
CA ALA A 61 18.06 104.44 23.79
C ALA A 61 19.16 103.74 22.97
N LYS A 62 20.35 103.53 23.54
CA LYS A 62 21.46 102.78 22.93
C LYS A 62 21.36 101.25 23.11
N TYR A 63 20.37 100.74 23.85
CA TYR A 63 20.27 99.32 24.21
C TYR A 63 19.88 98.40 23.05
N GLU A 64 18.99 98.84 22.15
CA GLU A 64 18.65 98.04 20.96
C GLU A 64 19.80 97.95 19.96
N THR A 65 20.59 99.01 19.79
CA THR A 65 21.83 98.97 18.99
C THR A 65 22.84 97.99 19.58
N ILE A 66 22.97 97.93 20.91
CA ILE A 66 23.86 96.97 21.60
C ILE A 66 23.37 95.53 21.42
N LYS A 67 22.06 95.28 21.48
CA LYS A 67 21.50 93.93 21.22
C LYS A 67 21.78 93.46 19.80
N GLU A 68 21.60 94.32 18.81
CA GLU A 68 21.85 93.95 17.41
C GLU A 68 23.34 93.71 17.16
N ALA A 69 24.21 94.56 17.70
CA ALA A 69 25.66 94.34 17.66
C ALA A 69 26.05 93.00 18.33
N LYS A 70 25.42 92.66 19.46
CA LYS A 70 25.65 91.38 20.16
C LYS A 70 25.08 90.17 19.42
N ARG A 71 24.01 90.32 18.62
CA ARG A 71 23.52 89.25 17.73
C ARG A 71 24.47 89.00 16.56
N VAL A 72 25.04 90.06 15.98
CA VAL A 72 26.07 89.93 14.94
C VAL A 72 27.31 89.25 15.51
N GLU A 73 27.80 89.72 16.66
CA GLU A 73 28.92 89.08 17.37
C GLU A 73 28.60 87.61 17.69
N MET A 74 27.39 87.29 18.15
CA MET A 74 26.97 85.90 18.39
C MET A 74 27.06 85.03 17.12
N ARG A 75 26.64 85.55 15.96
CA ARG A 75 26.74 84.82 14.68
C ARG A 75 28.19 84.63 14.25
N GLU A 76 29.03 85.65 14.39
CA GLU A 76 30.47 85.57 14.10
C GLU A 76 31.18 84.57 15.00
N ARG A 77 30.93 84.63 16.32
CA ARG A 77 31.48 83.69 17.31
C ARG A 77 31.04 82.25 17.02
N ASN A 78 29.79 82.05 16.59
CA ASN A 78 29.31 80.73 16.17
C ASN A 78 29.97 80.25 14.85
N GLY A 79 30.18 81.16 13.90
CA GLY A 79 30.93 80.86 12.67
C GLY A 79 32.38 80.47 12.95
N ASN A 80 33.06 81.22 13.82
CA ASN A 80 34.43 80.95 14.25
C ASN A 80 34.52 79.64 15.04
N ALA A 81 33.60 79.38 15.98
CA ALA A 81 33.54 78.11 16.70
C ALA A 81 33.35 76.92 15.75
N LYS A 82 32.50 77.06 14.72
CA LYS A 82 32.32 76.02 13.69
C LYS A 82 33.59 75.83 12.86
N LEU A 83 34.27 76.91 12.49
CA LEU A 83 35.53 76.85 11.74
C LEU A 83 36.62 76.12 12.55
N TYR A 84 36.86 76.57 13.79
CA TYR A 84 37.85 75.96 14.68
C TYR A 84 37.52 74.51 15.02
N LEU A 85 36.24 74.16 15.22
CA LEU A 85 35.84 72.77 15.41
C LEU A 85 36.11 71.93 14.15
N THR A 86 35.87 72.49 12.96
CA THR A 86 36.14 71.79 11.69
C THR A 86 37.64 71.56 11.48
N GLU A 87 38.48 72.53 11.85
CA GLU A 87 39.94 72.41 11.81
C GLU A 87 40.45 71.41 12.85
N ALA A 88 39.96 71.50 14.09
CA ALA A 88 40.27 70.53 15.14
C ALA A 88 39.87 69.10 14.74
N LEU A 89 38.74 68.90 14.05
CA LEU A 89 38.33 67.59 13.52
C LEU A 89 39.20 67.11 12.34
N LYS A 90 39.82 68.02 11.58
CA LYS A 90 40.79 67.65 10.52
C LYS A 90 42.13 67.22 11.12
N GLU A 91 42.54 67.80 12.23
CA GLU A 91 43.78 67.45 12.95
C GLU A 91 43.58 66.38 14.02
N ALA A 92 42.34 66.00 14.31
CA ALA A 92 42.01 65.00 15.31
C ALA A 92 42.69 63.66 15.03
N THR A 93 43.17 63.02 16.09
CA THR A 93 43.69 61.65 16.04
C THR A 93 42.53 60.68 16.27
N ILE A 94 42.38 59.71 15.38
CA ILE A 94 41.26 58.75 15.42
C ILE A 94 41.80 57.39 15.85
N TYR A 95 41.21 56.80 16.88
CA TYR A 95 41.51 55.47 17.37
C TYR A 95 40.39 54.50 17.02
N VAL A 96 40.75 53.33 16.50
CA VAL A 96 39.82 52.27 16.11
C VAL A 96 40.33 50.93 16.66
N ASN A 97 39.56 50.32 17.56
CA ASN A 97 39.81 48.99 18.14
C ASN A 97 41.26 48.78 18.65
N GLY A 98 41.85 49.80 19.28
CA GLY A 98 43.19 49.73 19.86
C GLY A 98 44.35 50.17 18.94
N ASP A 99 44.06 50.65 17.73
CA ASP A 99 45.07 51.19 16.82
C ASP A 99 44.74 52.61 16.33
N VAL A 100 45.78 53.36 15.93
CA VAL A 100 45.66 54.74 15.43
C VAL A 100 45.42 54.71 13.93
N LEU A 101 44.28 55.25 13.52
CA LEU A 101 43.90 55.33 12.11
C LEU A 101 44.63 56.50 11.42
N HIS A 102 45.54 56.16 10.52
CA HIS A 102 46.19 57.10 9.61
C HIS A 102 45.40 57.19 8.30
N THR A 103 44.54 58.20 8.19
CA THR A 103 43.71 58.46 7.00
C THR A 103 44.40 59.41 6.03
N SER A 104 44.28 59.19 4.72
CA SER A 104 44.82 60.11 3.68
C SER A 104 43.86 61.24 3.28
N GLY A 105 42.58 61.17 3.67
CA GLY A 105 41.57 62.17 3.32
C GLY A 105 41.60 63.43 4.19
N LYS A 106 41.56 64.62 3.58
CA LYS A 106 41.47 65.92 4.29
C LYS A 106 40.05 66.26 4.77
N GLU A 107 39.04 65.49 4.38
CA GLU A 107 37.64 65.71 4.74
C GLU A 107 37.22 64.91 5.97
N VAL A 108 36.64 65.60 6.96
CA VAL A 108 36.18 65.01 8.24
C VAL A 108 35.20 63.86 8.04
N THR A 109 34.23 64.00 7.14
CA THR A 109 33.21 62.97 6.87
C THR A 109 33.84 61.68 6.32
N SER A 110 34.79 61.81 5.39
CA SER A 110 35.49 60.66 4.82
C SER A 110 36.34 59.94 5.86
N ARG A 111 37.06 60.69 6.71
CA ARG A 111 37.87 60.11 7.81
C ARG A 111 37.02 59.34 8.82
N ILE A 112 35.87 59.90 9.22
CA ILE A 112 34.95 59.23 10.15
C ILE A 112 34.33 57.99 9.52
N ASN A 113 33.91 58.06 8.25
CA ASN A 113 33.37 56.89 7.54
C ASN A 113 34.41 55.78 7.38
N GLU A 114 35.68 56.10 7.10
CA GLU A 114 36.76 55.13 7.04
C GLU A 114 36.99 54.48 8.42
N ALA A 115 36.99 55.29 9.49
CA ALA A 115 37.15 54.79 10.85
C ALA A 115 36.02 53.86 11.29
N ILE A 116 34.78 54.24 11.00
CA ILE A 116 33.61 53.40 11.24
C ILE A 116 33.68 52.14 10.37
N GLY A 117 34.11 52.26 9.10
CA GLY A 117 34.30 51.13 8.20
C GLY A 117 35.30 50.10 8.73
N ARG A 118 36.46 50.54 9.23
CA ARG A 118 37.45 49.64 9.87
C ARG A 118 36.92 49.04 11.18
N LEU A 119 36.17 49.81 11.97
CA LEU A 119 35.52 49.28 13.17
C LEU A 119 34.53 48.18 12.79
N VAL A 120 33.72 48.39 11.75
CA VAL A 120 32.77 47.39 11.23
C VAL A 120 33.51 46.15 10.74
N GLN A 121 34.59 46.30 9.97
CA GLN A 121 35.41 45.17 9.52
C GLN A 121 36.05 44.38 10.68
N THR A 122 36.40 45.06 11.77
CA THR A 122 37.04 44.41 12.93
C THR A 122 36.01 43.73 13.84
N VAL A 123 34.87 44.39 14.08
CA VAL A 123 33.78 43.87 14.92
C VAL A 123 32.98 42.78 14.19
N TYR A 124 32.84 42.91 12.88
CA TYR A 124 32.11 41.99 11.99
C TYR A 124 33.05 41.41 10.93
N HIS A 125 34.14 40.78 11.36
CA HIS A 125 35.12 40.20 10.44
C HIS A 125 34.52 39.10 9.53
N LYS A 126 33.42 38.46 9.93
CA LYS A 126 32.71 37.46 9.11
C LYS A 126 31.64 38.07 8.19
N LEU A 127 31.44 39.39 8.18
CA LEU A 127 30.53 40.05 7.23
C LEU A 127 30.97 39.80 5.78
N SER A 128 32.27 39.64 5.56
CA SER A 128 32.89 39.29 4.28
C SER A 128 32.48 37.92 3.72
N TYR A 129 31.82 37.06 4.51
CA TYR A 129 31.35 35.75 4.04
C TYR A 129 30.09 35.85 3.16
N ILE A 130 29.47 37.04 3.08
CA ILE A 130 28.41 37.35 2.12
C ILE A 130 29.05 38.04 0.92
N ASP A 131 29.32 37.26 -0.12
CA ASP A 131 29.86 37.70 -1.40
C ASP A 131 28.80 38.43 -2.25
N ALA A 132 27.52 38.07 -2.05
CA ALA A 132 26.39 38.68 -2.76
C ALA A 132 25.17 38.82 -1.84
N ALA A 133 24.64 40.04 -1.75
CA ALA A 133 23.39 40.34 -1.07
C ALA A 133 22.22 39.72 -1.85
N MET A 134 21.40 38.91 -1.19
CA MET A 134 20.32 38.15 -1.82
C MET A 134 19.00 38.44 -1.11
N GLY A 135 17.99 38.85 -1.86
CA GLY A 135 16.69 39.24 -1.31
C GLY A 135 15.61 38.16 -1.43
N GLU A 136 14.41 38.45 -0.93
CA GLU A 136 13.24 37.55 -1.05
C GLU A 136 12.92 37.20 -2.53
N ALA A 137 13.15 38.13 -3.45
CA ALA A 137 12.96 37.91 -4.89
C ALA A 137 13.87 36.79 -5.42
N ASP A 138 15.11 36.70 -4.93
CA ASP A 138 16.08 35.67 -5.30
C ASP A 138 15.73 34.32 -4.70
N ILE A 139 15.19 34.30 -3.47
CA ILE A 139 14.61 33.08 -2.88
C ILE A 139 13.49 32.56 -3.77
N ARG A 140 12.54 33.41 -4.16
CA ARG A 140 11.41 33.02 -5.02
C ARG A 140 11.87 32.54 -6.39
N LYS A 141 12.85 33.21 -7.00
CA LYS A 141 13.45 32.78 -8.27
C LYS A 141 14.15 31.44 -8.11
N MET A 142 14.83 31.21 -6.98
CA MET A 142 15.50 29.95 -6.70
C MET A 142 14.52 28.80 -6.66
N PHE A 143 13.39 28.90 -5.96
CA PHE A 143 12.39 27.82 -5.92
C PHE A 143 11.73 27.60 -7.31
N LYS A 144 11.32 28.66 -8.02
CA LYS A 144 10.64 28.56 -9.32
C LYS A 144 11.46 28.01 -10.48
N THR A 145 12.79 28.18 -10.47
CA THR A 145 13.65 27.73 -11.58
C THR A 145 13.80 26.19 -11.63
N SER A 146 13.23 25.44 -10.69
CA SER A 146 13.36 23.98 -10.61
C SER A 146 12.60 23.20 -11.69
N ASN A 147 11.61 23.80 -12.36
CA ASN A 147 10.83 23.14 -13.42
C ASN A 147 11.41 23.28 -14.83
N GLN A 148 12.56 23.92 -14.99
CA GLN A 148 13.25 23.99 -16.27
C GLN A 148 14.61 23.32 -16.13
N LEU A 149 14.70 22.14 -16.73
CA LEU A 149 15.93 21.40 -16.99
C LEU A 149 16.99 22.38 -17.52
N SER A 150 17.88 22.85 -16.66
CA SER A 150 19.02 23.65 -17.07
C SER A 150 20.27 22.80 -16.93
N LEU A 151 20.65 22.19 -18.06
CA LEU A 151 22.05 22.13 -18.43
C LEU A 151 22.59 23.57 -18.38
N ALA A 152 23.15 23.97 -17.25
CA ALA A 152 24.06 25.10 -17.18
C ALA A 152 25.45 24.53 -16.91
N LEU A 153 26.11 24.08 -18.00
CA LEU A 153 27.56 24.13 -18.07
C LEU A 153 27.97 25.60 -17.94
N GLY A 154 28.69 25.95 -16.89
CA GLY A 154 29.33 27.26 -16.74
C GLY A 154 29.19 27.85 -15.34
N ASP A 155 30.17 27.54 -14.51
CA ASP A 155 30.82 28.47 -13.57
C ASP A 155 29.95 29.60 -12.98
N THR A 156 28.95 29.24 -12.17
CA THR A 156 28.48 30.14 -11.12
C THR A 156 29.05 29.61 -9.83
N GLY A 157 30.24 30.11 -9.44
CA GLY A 157 30.79 29.86 -8.11
C GLY A 157 29.69 30.05 -7.07
N GLU A 158 29.51 29.04 -6.20
CA GLU A 158 28.48 29.08 -5.16
C GLU A 158 28.61 30.40 -4.40
N SER A 159 27.59 31.27 -4.47
CA SER A 159 27.65 32.54 -3.74
C SER A 159 27.49 32.26 -2.24
N ASN A 160 28.27 32.94 -1.40
CA ASN A 160 28.16 32.90 0.06
C ASN A 160 28.50 31.53 0.69
N VAL A 161 29.41 30.74 0.09
CA VAL A 161 29.76 29.37 0.57
C VAL A 161 30.15 29.35 2.04
N HIS A 162 30.98 30.31 2.47
CA HIS A 162 31.46 30.38 3.83
C HIS A 162 30.35 30.71 4.84
N ALA A 163 29.36 31.52 4.45
CA ALA A 163 28.20 31.79 5.28
C ALA A 163 27.25 30.59 5.34
N LEU A 164 27.08 29.86 4.23
CA LEU A 164 26.28 28.63 4.19
C LEU A 164 26.85 27.55 5.11
N ASP A 165 28.17 27.34 5.06
CA ASP A 165 28.84 26.33 5.88
C ASP A 165 28.77 26.67 7.38
N ASP A 166 28.98 27.93 7.76
CA ASP A 166 28.87 28.37 9.16
C ASP A 166 27.44 28.22 9.71
N VAL A 167 26.41 28.52 8.90
CA VAL A 167 25.00 28.28 9.27
C VAL A 167 24.75 26.78 9.42
N LEU A 168 25.18 25.97 8.45
CA LEU A 168 25.03 24.53 8.49
C LEU A 168 25.72 23.91 9.71
N GLN A 169 26.96 24.32 10.01
CA GLN A 169 27.73 23.82 11.14
C GLN A 169 27.08 24.19 12.49
N PHE A 170 26.47 25.39 12.58
CA PHE A 170 25.72 25.80 13.76
C PHE A 170 24.47 24.92 13.97
N VAL A 171 23.67 24.71 12.91
CA VAL A 171 22.51 23.81 13.01
C VAL A 171 22.96 22.38 13.28
N ALA A 172 24.04 21.91 12.67
CA ALA A 172 24.62 20.58 12.88
C ALA A 172 25.04 20.34 14.33
N GLY A 173 25.69 21.33 14.96
CA GLY A 173 26.05 21.26 16.37
C GLY A 173 24.84 21.06 17.27
N ASN A 174 23.78 21.84 17.04
CA ASN A 174 22.54 21.75 17.82
C ASN A 174 21.79 20.44 17.54
N SER A 175 21.73 20.00 16.28
CA SER A 175 21.09 18.74 15.90
C SER A 175 21.79 17.52 16.49
N ARG A 176 23.13 17.54 16.62
CA ARG A 176 23.88 16.48 17.33
C ARG A 176 23.54 16.40 18.82
N MET A 177 23.09 17.50 19.41
CA MET A 177 22.59 17.55 20.78
C MET A 177 21.08 17.24 20.86
N HIS A 178 20.47 16.74 19.78
CA HIS A 178 19.02 16.52 19.64
C HIS A 178 18.17 17.77 19.87
N MET A 179 18.73 18.96 19.61
CA MET A 179 18.02 20.23 19.69
C MET A 179 17.68 20.75 18.30
N LYS A 180 16.39 21.05 18.07
CA LYS A 180 15.95 21.74 16.87
C LYS A 180 16.23 23.23 17.00
N THR A 181 16.83 23.84 15.99
CA THR A 181 17.20 25.26 16.00
C THR A 181 16.06 26.09 15.41
N SER A 182 15.48 27.03 16.16
CA SER A 182 14.45 27.93 15.61
C SER A 182 15.07 28.96 14.66
N MET A 183 14.28 29.44 13.70
CA MET A 183 14.70 30.53 12.82
C MET A 183 15.12 31.78 13.62
N LYS A 184 14.45 32.07 14.75
CA LYS A 184 14.84 33.15 15.66
C LYS A 184 16.26 32.98 16.19
N THR A 185 16.62 31.78 16.66
CA THR A 185 17.96 31.50 17.19
C THR A 185 19.04 31.67 16.13
N ILE A 186 18.75 31.28 14.88
CA ILE A 186 19.65 31.53 13.74
C ILE A 186 19.81 33.04 13.53
N LYS A 187 18.71 33.78 13.39
CA LYS A 187 18.73 35.24 13.23
C LYS A 187 19.51 35.95 14.33
N ASP A 188 19.17 35.69 15.60
CA ASP A 188 19.78 36.34 16.76
C ASP A 188 21.31 36.11 16.84
N ARG A 189 21.79 34.99 16.31
CA ARG A 189 23.22 34.66 16.30
C ARG A 189 23.95 35.29 15.12
N PHE A 190 23.40 35.18 13.92
CA PHE A 190 24.04 35.67 12.70
C PHE A 190 23.87 37.18 12.47
N MET A 191 22.93 37.84 13.15
CA MET A 191 22.84 39.31 13.20
C MET A 191 23.83 39.95 14.19
N LYS A 192 24.34 39.18 15.16
CA LYS A 192 25.31 39.68 16.15
C LYS A 192 26.74 39.59 15.63
N ALA A 193 27.64 40.36 16.25
CA ALA A 193 29.08 40.21 16.05
C ALA A 193 29.49 38.76 16.40
N PRO A 194 30.26 38.05 15.55
CA PRO A 194 31.14 38.57 14.50
C PRO A 194 30.58 38.58 13.05
N TYR A 195 29.29 38.24 12.84
CA TYR A 195 28.69 38.05 11.52
C TYR A 195 28.03 39.33 10.98
N GLY A 196 27.01 39.83 11.67
CA GLY A 196 26.31 41.07 11.29
C GLY A 196 25.48 40.99 10.02
N PHE A 197 24.98 39.80 9.66
CA PHE A 197 24.21 39.59 8.43
C PHE A 197 22.84 40.26 8.47
N VAL A 198 22.33 40.66 7.31
CA VAL A 198 20.97 41.19 7.15
C VAL A 198 19.96 40.05 7.24
N GLU A 199 18.75 40.33 7.75
CA GLU A 199 17.71 39.30 7.88
C GLU A 199 17.40 38.59 6.55
N ASP A 200 17.37 39.32 5.45
CA ASP A 200 17.08 38.80 4.11
C ASP A 200 18.16 37.81 3.63
N ASP A 201 19.43 38.09 3.90
CA ASP A 201 20.53 37.18 3.58
C ASP A 201 20.45 35.90 4.40
N ILE A 202 20.10 36.00 5.70
CA ILE A 202 19.91 34.84 6.57
C ILE A 202 18.74 33.97 6.06
N HIS A 203 17.64 34.60 5.63
CA HIS A 203 16.52 33.90 5.01
C HIS A 203 16.94 33.16 3.75
N TRP A 204 17.76 33.80 2.91
CA TRP A 204 18.28 33.17 1.70
C TRP A 204 19.21 32.00 2.00
N LEU A 205 20.11 32.12 2.99
CA LEU A 205 21.02 31.04 3.40
C LEU A 205 20.22 29.80 3.86
N VAL A 206 19.22 30.01 4.72
CA VAL A 206 18.38 28.91 5.23
C VAL A 206 17.53 28.29 4.11
N ALA A 207 16.98 29.12 3.22
CA ALA A 207 16.24 28.66 2.03
C ALA A 207 17.12 27.82 1.09
N ARG A 208 18.37 28.26 0.86
CA ARG A 208 19.34 27.56 0.01
C ARG A 208 19.73 26.21 0.60
N LEU A 209 20.00 26.15 1.90
CA LEU A 209 20.34 24.91 2.60
C LEU A 209 19.17 23.91 2.61
N PHE A 210 17.94 24.39 2.74
CA PHE A 210 16.75 23.55 2.59
C PHE A 210 16.59 23.03 1.16
N LYS A 211 16.76 23.89 0.15
CA LYS A 211 16.69 23.47 -1.25
C LYS A 211 17.77 22.46 -1.63
N ARG A 212 18.97 22.56 -1.02
CA ARG A 212 20.07 21.59 -1.21
C ARG A 212 19.82 20.25 -0.51
N GLY A 213 18.79 20.16 0.34
CA GLY A 213 18.44 18.96 1.10
C GLY A 213 19.30 18.74 2.35
N ASP A 214 20.02 19.76 2.83
CA ASP A 214 20.86 19.64 4.03
C ASP A 214 20.11 19.95 5.32
N LEU A 215 19.03 20.72 5.23
CA LEU A 215 18.16 21.04 6.36
C LEU A 215 16.78 20.43 6.17
N SER A 216 16.22 19.89 7.24
CA SER A 216 14.79 19.58 7.34
C SER A 216 14.10 20.70 8.13
N PHE A 217 12.85 20.98 7.77
CA PHE A 217 12.02 21.96 8.45
C PHE A 217 10.89 21.25 9.18
N THR A 218 10.59 21.69 10.40
CA THR A 218 9.41 21.26 11.16
C THR A 218 8.60 22.50 11.53
N VAL A 219 7.29 22.50 11.24
CA VAL A 219 6.36 23.56 11.64
C VAL A 219 5.19 22.92 12.38
N ASN A 220 4.90 23.39 13.60
CA ASN A 220 3.82 22.86 14.45
C ASN A 220 3.85 21.33 14.66
N GLY A 221 5.03 20.71 14.61
CA GLY A 221 5.19 19.25 14.76
C GLY A 221 5.14 18.45 13.44
N GLU A 222 4.78 19.08 12.32
CA GLU A 222 4.81 18.45 11.00
C GLU A 222 6.13 18.75 10.28
N SER A 223 6.73 17.72 9.65
CA SER A 223 7.87 17.91 8.75
C SER A 223 7.41 18.60 7.48
N VAL A 224 8.12 19.62 7.03
CA VAL A 224 7.87 20.36 5.78
C VAL A 224 8.85 19.85 4.72
N ASN A 225 8.32 19.37 3.60
CA ASN A 225 9.10 18.96 2.43
C ASN A 225 8.51 19.58 1.16
N LEU A 226 9.28 19.54 0.06
CA LEU A 226 8.87 20.05 -1.25
C LEU A 226 7.65 19.32 -1.85
N ASN A 227 7.26 18.19 -1.25
CA ASN A 227 6.19 17.33 -1.72
C ASN A 227 4.87 17.47 -0.95
N ASN A 228 4.87 18.12 0.22
CA ASN A 228 3.70 18.26 1.10
C ASN A 228 3.23 19.71 1.27
N ARG A 229 4.09 20.69 0.96
CA ARG A 229 3.77 22.12 1.01
C ARG A 229 4.18 22.78 -0.29
N SER A 230 3.43 23.80 -0.67
CA SER A 230 3.75 24.59 -1.86
C SER A 230 5.02 25.42 -1.66
N GLU A 231 5.75 25.70 -2.75
CA GLU A 231 6.96 26.54 -2.70
C GLU A 231 6.67 27.92 -2.05
N GLU A 232 5.49 28.49 -2.29
CA GLU A 232 5.09 29.77 -1.69
C GLU A 232 4.81 29.67 -0.19
N GLU A 233 4.29 28.53 0.29
CA GLU A 233 4.15 28.28 1.73
C GLU A 233 5.50 28.10 2.40
N ILE A 234 6.42 27.37 1.77
CA ILE A 234 7.79 27.16 2.28
C ILE A 234 8.51 28.51 2.39
N ILE A 235 8.47 29.34 1.33
CA ILE A 235 9.02 30.70 1.37
C ILE A 235 8.33 31.50 2.47
N GLY A 236 7.01 31.39 2.60
CA GLY A 236 6.24 32.05 3.65
C GLY A 236 6.63 31.64 5.07
N TYR A 237 7.01 30.38 5.31
CA TYR A 237 7.51 29.92 6.61
C TYR A 237 8.86 30.52 6.97
N ILE A 238 9.71 30.79 5.97
CA ILE A 238 11.03 31.39 6.16
C ILE A 238 10.91 32.90 6.38
N THR A 239 10.14 33.60 5.54
CA THR A 239 10.13 35.07 5.50
C THR A 239 9.13 35.73 6.47
N LYS A 240 7.97 35.10 6.72
CA LYS A 240 6.92 35.74 7.55
C LYS A 240 7.28 35.72 9.03
N LYS A 241 7.17 36.88 9.69
CA LYS A 241 7.43 37.07 11.13
C LYS A 241 6.67 36.10 12.03
N GLN A 242 5.45 35.71 11.65
CA GLN A 242 4.60 34.80 12.43
C GLN A 242 5.14 33.37 12.56
N PHE A 243 6.07 32.96 11.70
CA PHE A 243 6.67 31.62 11.69
C PHE A 243 8.11 31.59 12.20
N VAL A 244 8.69 32.75 12.55
CA VAL A 244 10.09 32.85 13.00
C VAL A 244 10.36 32.04 14.28
N ASP A 245 9.38 31.94 15.18
CA ASP A 245 9.47 31.12 16.40
C ASP A 245 8.96 29.68 16.20
N LYS A 246 8.19 29.43 15.14
CA LYS A 246 7.51 28.14 14.88
C LYS A 246 8.28 27.24 13.92
N LEU A 247 9.09 27.83 13.05
CA LEU A 247 9.94 27.11 12.11
C LEU A 247 11.16 26.58 12.85
N LEU A 248 11.17 25.28 13.05
CA LEU A 248 12.28 24.53 13.62
C LEU A 248 13.09 23.92 12.49
N THR A 249 14.41 24.05 12.58
CA THR A 249 15.36 23.55 11.59
C THR A 249 16.30 22.54 12.25
N GLU A 250 16.58 21.46 11.53
CA GLU A 250 17.56 20.46 11.93
C GLU A 250 18.33 19.99 10.70
N VAL A 251 19.53 19.46 10.91
CA VAL A 251 20.30 18.88 9.80
C VAL A 251 19.61 17.61 9.35
N ARG A 252 19.30 17.55 8.05
CA ARG A 252 18.77 16.35 7.43
C ARG A 252 19.88 15.31 7.36
N VAL A 253 19.66 14.17 8.00
CA VAL A 253 20.54 13.01 7.86
C VAL A 253 20.33 12.46 6.45
N ARG A 254 21.28 12.72 5.55
CA ARG A 254 21.27 12.13 4.21
C ARG A 254 21.34 10.62 4.31
N VAL A 255 20.58 9.95 3.45
CA VAL A 255 20.62 8.49 3.35
C VAL A 255 22.00 8.08 2.81
N PRO A 256 22.68 7.11 3.45
CA PRO A 256 23.93 6.55 2.94
C PRO A 256 23.80 6.06 1.49
N GLU A 257 24.80 6.34 0.64
CA GLU A 257 24.72 5.98 -0.80
C GLU A 257 24.63 4.47 -1.06
N ASN A 258 25.11 3.63 -0.14
CA ASN A 258 24.89 2.18 -0.21
C ASN A 258 23.41 1.82 -0.10
N GLN A 259 22.65 2.47 0.79
CA GLN A 259 21.21 2.24 0.93
C GLN A 259 20.44 2.74 -0.29
N LYS A 260 20.82 3.90 -0.85
CA LYS A 260 20.23 4.37 -2.11
C LYS A 260 20.51 3.41 -3.26
N LYS A 261 21.72 2.86 -3.37
CA LYS A 261 22.06 1.84 -4.37
C LYS A 261 21.24 0.55 -4.19
N ALA A 262 21.02 0.11 -2.94
CA ALA A 262 20.17 -1.05 -2.66
C ALA A 262 18.73 -0.82 -3.14
N VAL A 263 18.10 0.31 -2.78
CA VAL A 263 16.74 0.64 -3.26
C VAL A 263 16.68 0.68 -4.79
N ARG A 264 17.67 1.28 -5.46
CA ARG A 264 17.74 1.30 -6.93
C ARG A 264 17.87 -0.10 -7.53
N THR A 265 18.62 -0.99 -6.87
CA THR A 265 18.76 -2.39 -7.29
C THR A 265 17.46 -3.14 -7.12
N VAL A 266 16.79 -3.01 -5.96
CA VAL A 266 15.48 -3.61 -5.72
C VAL A 266 14.45 -3.07 -6.71
N MET A 267 14.42 -1.76 -7.01
CA MET A 267 13.51 -1.21 -8.02
C MET A 267 13.72 -1.84 -9.40
N LYS A 268 14.98 -2.05 -9.78
CA LYS A 268 15.34 -2.65 -11.06
C LYS A 268 15.00 -4.13 -11.10
N GLU A 269 15.27 -4.88 -10.04
CA GLU A 269 15.07 -6.34 -10.04
C GLU A 269 13.62 -6.75 -9.78
N LEU A 270 12.94 -6.12 -8.81
CA LEU A 270 11.57 -6.46 -8.39
C LEU A 270 10.49 -5.84 -9.30
N PHE A 271 10.69 -4.59 -9.72
CA PHE A 271 9.71 -3.84 -10.51
C PHE A 271 10.12 -3.66 -11.98
N LYS A 272 11.37 -3.98 -12.36
CA LYS A 272 11.93 -3.73 -13.71
C LYS A 272 11.85 -2.25 -14.13
N VAL A 273 11.94 -1.33 -13.15
CA VAL A 273 11.86 0.12 -13.38
C VAL A 273 13.16 0.80 -12.92
N ALA A 274 13.67 1.71 -13.74
CA ALA A 274 14.74 2.62 -13.34
C ALA A 274 14.15 3.83 -12.57
N PRO A 275 14.71 4.23 -11.43
CA PRO A 275 14.24 5.40 -10.71
C PRO A 275 14.40 6.66 -11.59
N PRO A 276 13.35 7.49 -11.73
CA PRO A 276 13.37 8.66 -12.59
C PRO A 276 14.07 9.89 -11.96
N ALA A 277 14.40 9.85 -10.67
CA ALA A 277 14.93 10.99 -9.92
C ALA A 277 15.97 10.55 -8.86
N ASP A 278 16.86 11.47 -8.49
CA ASP A 278 17.86 11.30 -7.41
C ASP A 278 17.37 11.78 -6.03
N ASP A 279 16.17 12.38 -5.96
CA ASP A 279 15.57 12.86 -4.72
C ASP A 279 15.04 11.70 -3.85
N GLU A 280 15.46 11.66 -2.58
CA GLU A 280 15.15 10.59 -1.62
C GLU A 280 13.65 10.43 -1.39
N ASP A 281 12.91 11.53 -1.23
CA ASP A 281 11.49 11.52 -0.97
C ASP A 281 10.71 11.03 -2.21
N THR A 282 11.13 11.43 -3.41
CA THR A 282 10.52 11.00 -4.67
C THR A 282 10.78 9.51 -4.94
N ILE A 283 12.00 9.02 -4.69
CA ILE A 283 12.32 7.59 -4.79
C ILE A 283 11.42 6.77 -3.85
N MET A 284 11.28 7.19 -2.59
CA MET A 284 10.43 6.51 -1.61
C MET A 284 8.98 6.45 -2.09
N LYS A 285 8.38 7.58 -2.49
CA LYS A 285 6.99 7.61 -2.98
C LYS A 285 6.76 6.75 -4.20
N ASN A 286 7.67 6.79 -5.18
CA ASN A 286 7.57 5.95 -6.36
C ASN A 286 7.67 4.47 -6.00
N PHE A 287 8.60 4.10 -5.12
CA PHE A 287 8.73 2.72 -4.64
C PHE A 287 7.45 2.25 -3.93
N GLN A 288 6.89 3.08 -3.05
CA GLN A 288 5.63 2.79 -2.36
C GLN A 288 4.48 2.60 -3.35
N HIS A 289 4.38 3.46 -4.36
CA HIS A 289 3.38 3.30 -5.42
C HIS A 289 3.54 1.98 -6.20
N TYR A 290 4.77 1.57 -6.51
CA TYR A 290 5.01 0.26 -7.14
C TYR A 290 4.67 -0.91 -6.21
N CYS A 291 4.92 -0.78 -4.91
CA CYS A 291 4.48 -1.75 -3.91
C CYS A 291 2.96 -1.87 -3.87
N GLU A 292 2.24 -0.75 -3.82
CA GLU A 292 0.76 -0.71 -3.83
C GLU A 292 0.18 -1.36 -5.08
N ASN A 293 0.74 -1.07 -6.26
CA ASN A 293 0.33 -1.70 -7.51
C ASN A 293 0.55 -3.22 -7.45
N ARG A 294 1.70 -3.68 -6.96
CA ARG A 294 1.99 -5.12 -6.82
C ARG A 294 1.08 -5.79 -5.79
N ILE A 295 0.78 -5.14 -4.67
CA ILE A 295 -0.18 -5.64 -3.66
C ILE A 295 -1.56 -5.82 -4.32
N THR A 296 -2.00 -4.83 -5.10
CA THR A 296 -3.28 -4.89 -5.81
C THR A 296 -3.32 -6.06 -6.81
N ASP A 297 -2.22 -6.31 -7.53
CA ASP A 297 -2.12 -7.46 -8.44
C ASP A 297 -2.20 -8.80 -7.68
N ILE A 298 -1.58 -8.89 -6.50
CA ILE A 298 -1.67 -10.09 -5.64
C ILE A 298 -3.11 -10.29 -5.14
N GLU A 299 -3.77 -9.23 -4.69
CA GLU A 299 -5.16 -9.26 -4.20
C GLU A 299 -6.15 -9.72 -5.27
N ARG A 300 -5.91 -9.36 -6.54
CA ARG A 300 -6.71 -9.86 -7.68
C ARG A 300 -6.58 -11.38 -7.89
N LEU A 301 -5.50 -12.00 -7.40
CA LEU A 301 -5.28 -13.43 -7.50
C LEU A 301 -5.88 -14.21 -6.32
N GLU A 302 -6.08 -13.58 -5.16
CA GLU A 302 -6.59 -14.24 -3.94
C GLU A 302 -7.90 -15.05 -4.18
N PRO A 303 -8.94 -14.53 -4.86
CA PRO A 303 -10.16 -15.29 -5.12
C PRO A 303 -9.94 -16.55 -5.97
N LYS A 304 -8.90 -16.57 -6.81
CA LYS A 304 -8.60 -17.75 -7.64
C LYS A 304 -8.11 -18.92 -6.79
N TYR A 305 -7.44 -18.64 -5.67
CA TYR A 305 -6.97 -19.65 -4.73
C TYR A 305 -8.07 -20.22 -3.83
N GLU A 306 -9.26 -19.62 -3.79
CA GLU A 306 -10.41 -20.18 -3.07
C GLU A 306 -11.02 -21.38 -3.81
N ASN A 307 -10.99 -21.34 -5.15
CA ASN A 307 -11.56 -22.39 -5.99
C ASN A 307 -10.62 -23.58 -6.21
N TYR A 308 -9.30 -23.32 -6.29
CA TYR A 308 -8.30 -24.35 -6.60
C TYR A 308 -7.00 -24.13 -5.82
N THR A 309 -6.33 -25.24 -5.47
CA THR A 309 -5.02 -25.22 -4.79
C THR A 309 -3.88 -24.98 -5.78
N TYR A 310 -3.76 -23.73 -6.25
CA TYR A 310 -2.64 -23.33 -7.11
C TYR A 310 -1.32 -23.18 -6.32
N PRO A 311 -0.16 -23.43 -6.96
CA PRO A 311 1.16 -23.22 -6.36
C PRO A 311 1.46 -21.72 -6.17
N GLY A 312 2.25 -21.39 -5.14
CA GLY A 312 2.73 -20.02 -4.91
C GLY A 312 1.94 -19.18 -3.90
N LYS A 313 0.85 -19.69 -3.32
CA LYS A 313 0.02 -18.96 -2.33
C LYS A 313 0.82 -18.41 -1.16
N GLU A 314 1.64 -19.25 -0.51
CA GLU A 314 2.45 -18.82 0.65
C GLU A 314 3.45 -17.72 0.29
N LEU A 315 4.02 -17.76 -0.92
CA LEU A 315 4.95 -16.73 -1.40
C LEU A 315 4.21 -15.41 -1.60
N LEU A 316 3.01 -15.44 -2.20
CA LEU A 316 2.19 -14.25 -2.39
C LEU A 316 1.78 -13.62 -1.05
N GLU A 317 1.38 -14.43 -0.06
CA GLU A 317 1.02 -13.93 1.28
C GLU A 317 2.23 -13.30 2.00
N LYS A 318 3.40 -13.95 1.96
CA LYS A 318 4.64 -13.39 2.53
C LYS A 318 5.06 -12.11 1.82
N GLY A 319 5.01 -12.11 0.48
CA GLY A 319 5.33 -10.95 -0.34
C GLY A 319 4.41 -9.76 -0.07
N LYS A 320 3.09 -9.99 -0.04
CA LYS A 320 2.09 -8.98 0.31
C LYS A 320 2.40 -8.35 1.67
N LYS A 321 2.66 -9.17 2.69
CA LYS A 321 2.99 -8.69 4.04
C LYS A 321 4.24 -7.80 4.06
N ARG A 322 5.31 -8.19 3.36
CA ARG A 322 6.55 -7.40 3.25
C ARG A 322 6.32 -6.07 2.52
N LEU A 323 5.66 -6.12 1.36
CA LEU A 323 5.35 -4.91 0.58
C LEU A 323 4.46 -3.96 1.38
N SER A 324 3.45 -4.48 2.09
CA SER A 324 2.59 -3.66 2.96
C SER A 324 3.38 -3.01 4.09
N ALA A 325 4.34 -3.70 4.70
CA ALA A 325 5.19 -3.11 5.73
C ALA A 325 6.00 -1.93 5.19
N LEU A 326 6.55 -2.04 3.97
CA LEU A 326 7.32 -0.97 3.32
C LEU A 326 6.46 0.27 2.95
N VAL A 327 5.19 0.05 2.57
CA VAL A 327 4.24 1.14 2.26
C VAL A 327 3.88 1.95 3.50
N GLN A 328 3.87 1.33 4.69
CA GLN A 328 3.52 2.03 5.94
C GLN A 328 4.63 2.98 6.44
N ILE A 329 5.87 2.84 5.96
CA ILE A 329 7.00 3.64 6.46
C ILE A 329 6.93 5.06 5.87
N GLN A 330 6.73 6.06 6.73
CA GLN A 330 6.66 7.47 6.32
C GLN A 330 8.00 8.20 6.41
N ALA A 331 8.96 7.65 7.17
CA ALA A 331 10.27 8.25 7.38
C ALA A 331 11.28 7.76 6.32
N PRO A 332 11.86 8.64 5.48
CA PRO A 332 12.78 8.22 4.42
C PRO A 332 13.96 7.40 4.95
N LEU A 333 14.63 7.85 6.00
CA LEU A 333 15.81 7.15 6.54
C LEU A 333 15.48 5.73 7.01
N GLU A 334 14.32 5.55 7.66
CA GLU A 334 13.84 4.23 8.08
C GLU A 334 13.49 3.38 6.86
N PHE A 335 12.82 3.95 5.87
CA PHE A 335 12.46 3.25 4.63
C PHE A 335 13.70 2.73 3.89
N PHE A 336 14.68 3.59 3.64
CA PHE A 336 15.92 3.22 2.94
C PHE A 336 16.72 2.18 3.73
N LYS A 337 16.71 2.26 5.06
CA LYS A 337 17.35 1.26 5.91
C LYS A 337 16.62 -0.09 5.84
N THR A 338 15.29 -0.12 5.98
CA THR A 338 14.50 -1.36 5.93
C THR A 338 14.63 -2.05 4.57
N VAL A 339 14.60 -1.29 3.46
CA VAL A 339 14.81 -1.87 2.12
C VAL A 339 16.24 -2.40 1.94
N PHE A 340 17.24 -1.75 2.56
CA PHE A 340 18.61 -2.25 2.55
C PHE A 340 18.75 -3.55 3.36
N ASP A 341 18.14 -3.61 4.55
CA ASP A 341 18.20 -4.78 5.42
C ASP A 341 17.42 -5.98 4.82
N GLU A 342 16.31 -5.73 4.11
CA GLU A 342 15.51 -6.76 3.42
C GLU A 342 15.83 -6.90 1.91
N GLN A 343 16.95 -6.35 1.43
CA GLN A 343 17.26 -6.32 0.00
C GLN A 343 17.22 -7.71 -0.65
N ASP A 344 17.93 -8.68 -0.06
CA ASP A 344 18.07 -10.03 -0.61
C ASP A 344 16.71 -10.73 -0.67
N ASP A 345 15.94 -10.67 0.43
CA ASP A 345 14.59 -11.21 0.51
C ASP A 345 13.63 -10.61 -0.55
N LEU A 346 13.75 -9.31 -0.83
CA LEU A 346 12.92 -8.60 -1.81
C LEU A 346 13.30 -8.97 -3.25
N VAL A 347 14.59 -9.18 -3.52
CA VAL A 347 15.07 -9.64 -4.83
C VAL A 347 14.64 -11.08 -5.06
N ASP A 348 14.83 -11.97 -4.07
CA ASP A 348 14.39 -13.36 -4.11
C ASP A 348 12.88 -13.47 -4.35
N PHE A 349 12.09 -12.63 -3.67
CA PHE A 349 10.65 -12.55 -3.90
C PHE A 349 10.31 -12.13 -5.34
N GLY A 350 11.06 -11.18 -5.91
CA GLY A 350 10.88 -10.74 -7.28
C GLY A 350 11.11 -11.85 -8.30
N GLU A 351 12.19 -12.61 -8.13
CA GLU A 351 12.52 -13.76 -8.97
C GLU A 351 11.47 -14.88 -8.86
N ASP A 352 11.01 -15.17 -7.64
CA ASP A 352 10.02 -16.22 -7.41
C ASP A 352 8.59 -15.82 -7.80
N TYR A 353 8.30 -14.51 -7.86
CA TYR A 353 7.01 -13.99 -8.30
C TYR A 353 6.83 -14.06 -9.83
N GLU A 354 7.91 -13.90 -10.61
CA GLU A 354 7.83 -13.90 -12.08
C GLU A 354 7.16 -15.16 -12.65
N PRO A 355 7.57 -16.39 -12.26
CA PRO A 355 6.90 -17.62 -12.70
C PRO A 355 5.42 -17.71 -12.29
N ILE A 356 5.06 -17.17 -11.11
CA ILE A 356 3.67 -17.16 -10.65
C ILE A 356 2.83 -16.25 -11.55
N ARG A 357 3.31 -15.04 -11.81
CA ARG A 357 2.63 -14.09 -12.70
C ARG A 357 2.42 -14.68 -14.09
N ASP A 358 3.46 -15.27 -14.65
CA ASP A 358 3.42 -15.86 -15.99
C ASP A 358 2.52 -17.11 -16.04
N PHE A 359 2.46 -17.88 -14.96
CA PHE A 359 1.51 -18.99 -14.83
C PHE A 359 0.05 -18.50 -14.90
N PHE A 360 -0.32 -17.46 -14.14
CA PHE A 360 -1.68 -16.92 -14.16
C PHE A 360 -2.02 -16.16 -15.46
N GLY A 361 -1.01 -15.69 -16.19
CA GLY A 361 -1.16 -14.99 -17.47
C GLY A 361 -1.09 -15.88 -18.72
N SER A 362 -0.81 -17.18 -18.58
CA SER A 362 -0.61 -18.10 -19.71
C SER A 362 -1.63 -19.24 -19.73
N GLU A 363 -1.59 -20.02 -20.82
CA GLU A 363 -2.39 -21.25 -20.97
C GLU A 363 -2.04 -22.34 -19.94
N GLN A 364 -0.89 -22.19 -19.25
CA GLN A 364 -0.49 -23.09 -18.17
C GLN A 364 -1.52 -23.17 -17.05
N LEU A 365 -2.21 -22.06 -16.75
CA LEU A 365 -3.32 -22.05 -15.79
C LEU A 365 -4.40 -23.04 -16.21
N THR A 366 -4.89 -22.95 -17.44
CA THR A 366 -5.95 -23.85 -17.96
C THR A 366 -5.50 -25.30 -18.00
N ILE A 367 -4.24 -25.57 -18.36
CA ILE A 367 -3.68 -26.93 -18.35
C ILE A 367 -3.66 -27.50 -16.93
N PHE A 368 -3.25 -26.69 -15.95
CA PHE A 368 -3.14 -27.10 -14.56
C PHE A 368 -4.51 -27.29 -13.90
N THR A 369 -5.45 -26.36 -14.11
CA THR A 369 -6.83 -26.48 -13.61
C THR A 369 -7.49 -27.76 -14.13
N ARG A 370 -7.37 -28.04 -15.44
CA ARG A 370 -7.90 -29.28 -16.02
C ARG A 370 -7.23 -30.53 -15.43
N ALA A 371 -5.93 -30.49 -15.10
CA ALA A 371 -5.27 -31.59 -14.44
C ALA A 371 -5.81 -31.82 -13.02
N LEU A 372 -6.09 -30.75 -12.27
CA LEU A 372 -6.73 -30.83 -10.96
C LEU A 372 -8.15 -31.40 -11.05
N ASP A 373 -8.95 -30.96 -12.02
CA ASP A 373 -10.31 -31.48 -12.24
C ASP A 373 -10.29 -32.99 -12.52
N MET A 374 -9.38 -33.44 -13.38
CA MET A 374 -9.22 -34.87 -13.69
C MET A 374 -8.78 -35.69 -12.48
N LEU A 375 -7.87 -35.14 -11.67
CA LEU A 375 -7.47 -35.77 -10.40
C LEU A 375 -8.65 -35.84 -9.41
N ASN A 376 -9.52 -34.83 -9.37
CA ASN A 376 -10.70 -34.83 -8.51
C ASN A 376 -11.72 -35.90 -8.95
N ILE A 377 -11.98 -36.02 -10.26
CA ILE A 377 -12.83 -37.08 -10.83
C ILE A 377 -12.27 -38.48 -10.48
N TYR A 378 -10.95 -38.64 -10.53
CA TYR A 378 -10.30 -39.88 -10.10
C TYR A 378 -10.48 -40.13 -8.60
N GLU A 379 -10.27 -39.14 -7.72
CA GLU A 379 -10.45 -39.32 -6.27
C GLU A 379 -11.88 -39.76 -5.91
N ASP A 380 -12.89 -39.23 -6.60
CA ASP A 380 -14.30 -39.63 -6.44
C ASP A 380 -14.59 -41.08 -6.85
N SER A 381 -13.75 -41.65 -7.72
CA SER A 381 -13.91 -42.97 -8.32
C SER A 381 -12.83 -43.98 -7.94
N LYS A 382 -11.79 -43.58 -7.18
CA LYS A 382 -10.60 -44.40 -6.88
C LYS A 382 -10.92 -45.71 -6.18
N THR A 383 -12.01 -45.76 -5.41
CA THR A 383 -12.42 -46.98 -4.68
C THR A 383 -12.94 -48.06 -5.62
N TYR A 384 -13.26 -47.69 -6.86
CA TYR A 384 -13.86 -48.57 -7.88
C TYR A 384 -12.92 -48.86 -9.04
N ILE A 385 -11.79 -48.16 -9.11
CA ILE A 385 -10.82 -48.28 -10.20
C ILE A 385 -9.58 -48.99 -9.67
N VAL A 386 -9.30 -50.17 -10.20
CA VAL A 386 -8.13 -50.97 -9.85
C VAL A 386 -7.33 -51.23 -11.13
N ASP A 387 -6.59 -50.22 -11.57
CA ASP A 387 -5.75 -50.26 -12.77
C ASP A 387 -4.39 -49.63 -12.47
N ALA A 388 -3.33 -50.46 -12.53
CA ALA A 388 -1.97 -50.07 -12.15
C ALA A 388 -1.35 -49.03 -13.11
N GLU A 389 -1.78 -49.00 -14.38
CA GLU A 389 -1.27 -48.06 -15.38
C GLU A 389 -1.86 -46.67 -15.14
N LEU A 390 -3.17 -46.59 -14.88
CA LEU A 390 -3.84 -45.36 -14.50
C LEU A 390 -3.33 -44.82 -13.16
N GLU A 391 -3.11 -45.69 -12.17
CA GLU A 391 -2.53 -45.30 -10.88
C GLU A 391 -1.14 -44.66 -11.03
N ASP A 392 -0.26 -45.22 -11.87
CA ASP A 392 1.07 -44.65 -12.13
C ASP A 392 0.98 -43.26 -12.80
N VAL A 393 0.09 -43.09 -13.78
CA VAL A 393 -0.16 -41.79 -14.42
C VAL A 393 -0.69 -40.77 -13.41
N VAL A 394 -1.63 -41.17 -12.55
CA VAL A 394 -2.16 -40.33 -11.47
C VAL A 394 -1.07 -39.94 -10.48
N VAL A 395 -0.17 -40.84 -10.11
CA VAL A 395 0.96 -40.55 -9.23
C VAL A 395 1.90 -39.51 -9.85
N LYS A 396 2.20 -39.63 -11.15
CA LYS A 396 3.03 -38.65 -11.88
C LYS A 396 2.35 -37.28 -11.96
N MET A 397 1.06 -37.24 -12.29
CA MET A 397 0.27 -36.00 -12.28
C MET A 397 0.21 -35.37 -10.89
N ARG A 398 -0.04 -36.18 -9.84
CA ARG A 398 -0.09 -35.74 -8.45
C ARG A 398 1.24 -35.17 -7.98
N THR A 399 2.35 -35.78 -8.40
CA THR A 399 3.70 -35.29 -8.10
C THR A 399 3.87 -33.89 -8.67
N ILE A 400 3.53 -33.66 -9.94
CA ILE A 400 3.65 -32.36 -10.58
C ILE A 400 2.77 -31.32 -9.89
N VAL A 401 1.48 -31.60 -9.62
CA VAL A 401 0.59 -30.60 -9.01
C VAL A 401 0.90 -30.27 -7.54
N ARG A 402 1.62 -31.15 -6.83
CA ARG A 402 2.06 -30.93 -5.44
C ARG A 402 3.43 -30.28 -5.32
N MET A 403 4.17 -30.12 -6.42
CA MET A 403 5.45 -29.42 -6.37
C MET A 403 5.24 -27.93 -6.02
N PRO A 404 6.10 -27.33 -5.18
CA PRO A 404 6.01 -25.91 -4.85
C PRO A 404 6.29 -25.00 -6.05
N LYS A 405 7.10 -25.46 -7.02
CA LYS A 405 7.45 -24.74 -8.25
C LYS A 405 7.25 -25.64 -9.50
N PRO A 406 6.00 -25.93 -9.91
CA PRO A 406 5.73 -26.89 -10.97
C PRO A 406 5.89 -26.33 -12.39
N TYR A 407 6.16 -25.03 -12.55
CA TYR A 407 6.10 -24.29 -13.82
C TYR A 407 6.85 -24.93 -15.01
N LYS A 408 7.98 -25.62 -14.76
CA LYS A 408 8.76 -26.31 -15.79
C LYS A 408 8.18 -27.67 -16.20
N GLU A 409 7.37 -28.27 -15.33
CA GLU A 409 6.78 -29.59 -15.49
C GLU A 409 5.32 -29.52 -16.00
N ILE A 410 4.66 -28.35 -15.90
CA ILE A 410 3.31 -28.12 -16.43
C ILE A 410 3.18 -28.49 -17.92
N PRO A 411 4.15 -28.19 -18.80
CA PRO A 411 4.06 -28.60 -20.21
C PRO A 411 4.02 -30.11 -20.45
N LYS A 412 4.34 -30.95 -19.44
CA LYS A 412 4.23 -32.42 -19.51
C LYS A 412 2.83 -32.91 -19.09
N LEU A 413 2.04 -32.07 -18.42
CA LEU A 413 0.68 -32.43 -18.00
C LEU A 413 -0.27 -32.75 -19.17
N PRO A 414 -0.24 -32.08 -20.34
CA PRO A 414 -1.10 -32.44 -21.47
C PRO A 414 -0.92 -33.89 -21.92
N GLU A 415 0.32 -34.37 -22.05
CA GLU A 415 0.61 -35.75 -22.45
C GLU A 415 0.15 -36.75 -21.39
N LEU A 416 0.39 -36.45 -20.11
CA LEU A 416 -0.09 -37.27 -19.00
C LEU A 416 -1.62 -37.28 -18.90
N ARG A 417 -2.27 -36.16 -19.21
CA ARG A 417 -3.74 -36.04 -19.24
C ARG A 417 -4.34 -36.84 -20.38
N GLU A 418 -3.70 -36.89 -21.55
CA GLU A 418 -4.16 -37.72 -22.67
C GLU A 418 -4.06 -39.20 -22.32
N LYS A 419 -2.93 -39.63 -21.72
CA LYS A 419 -2.77 -40.99 -21.20
C LYS A 419 -3.81 -41.33 -20.13
N PHE A 420 -4.03 -40.42 -19.17
CA PHE A 420 -5.08 -40.56 -18.17
C PHE A 420 -6.45 -40.72 -18.84
N MET A 421 -6.79 -39.88 -19.82
CA MET A 421 -8.10 -39.91 -20.47
C MET A 421 -8.32 -41.22 -21.21
N ASN A 422 -7.31 -41.73 -21.91
CA ASN A 422 -7.38 -43.00 -22.63
C ASN A 422 -7.57 -44.19 -21.66
N CYS A 423 -6.75 -44.27 -20.59
CA CYS A 423 -6.88 -45.34 -19.60
C CYS A 423 -8.22 -45.24 -18.85
N TYR A 424 -8.62 -44.04 -18.45
CA TYR A 424 -9.86 -43.81 -17.73
C TYR A 424 -11.11 -44.08 -18.59
N MET A 425 -11.11 -43.67 -19.87
CA MET A 425 -12.22 -44.01 -20.80
C MET A 425 -12.31 -45.51 -21.03
N ARG A 426 -11.19 -46.22 -21.19
CA ARG A 426 -11.19 -47.69 -21.29
C ARG A 426 -11.84 -48.34 -20.07
N ILE A 427 -11.44 -47.92 -18.87
CA ILE A 427 -12.01 -48.45 -17.61
C ILE A 427 -13.49 -48.09 -17.49
N LEU A 428 -13.86 -46.87 -17.88
CA LEU A 428 -15.25 -46.43 -17.86
C LEU A 428 -16.12 -47.27 -18.79
N GLU A 429 -15.65 -47.59 -20.01
CA GLU A 429 -16.33 -48.49 -20.95
C GLU A 429 -16.45 -49.91 -20.39
N GLU A 430 -15.35 -50.45 -19.84
CA GLU A 430 -15.34 -51.78 -19.20
C GLU A 430 -16.34 -51.86 -18.03
N GLN A 431 -16.50 -50.79 -17.25
CA GLN A 431 -17.46 -50.72 -16.14
C GLN A 431 -18.89 -50.33 -16.59
N ALA A 432 -19.04 -49.70 -17.76
CA ALA A 432 -20.34 -49.33 -18.30
C ALA A 432 -21.11 -50.54 -18.81
N GLU A 433 -20.42 -51.52 -19.37
CA GLU A 433 -21.05 -52.73 -19.90
C GLU A 433 -21.89 -53.50 -18.86
N PRO A 434 -21.38 -53.87 -17.68
CA PRO A 434 -22.19 -54.56 -16.67
C PRO A 434 -23.34 -53.69 -16.13
N VAL A 435 -23.17 -52.35 -16.12
CA VAL A 435 -24.24 -51.42 -15.72
C VAL A 435 -25.34 -51.39 -16.77
N LYS A 436 -25.00 -51.26 -18.06
CA LYS A 436 -25.95 -51.31 -19.18
C LYS A 436 -26.68 -52.64 -19.21
N ASP A 437 -25.97 -53.74 -18.99
CA ASP A 437 -26.57 -55.07 -18.87
C ASP A 437 -27.55 -55.15 -17.72
N SER A 438 -27.21 -54.64 -16.54
CA SER A 438 -28.13 -54.58 -15.40
C SER A 438 -29.39 -53.76 -15.72
N ILE A 439 -29.24 -52.60 -16.36
CA ILE A 439 -30.37 -51.74 -16.77
C ILE A 439 -31.25 -52.49 -17.79
N ASN A 440 -30.64 -53.17 -18.76
CA ASN A 440 -31.35 -53.98 -19.76
C ASN A 440 -32.10 -55.16 -19.13
N GLN A 441 -31.48 -55.85 -18.16
CA GLN A 441 -32.13 -56.94 -17.42
C GLN A 441 -33.33 -56.44 -16.62
N ASP A 442 -33.18 -55.31 -15.91
CA ASP A 442 -34.26 -54.69 -15.15
C ASP A 442 -35.41 -54.25 -16.06
N ARG A 443 -35.08 -53.63 -17.20
CA ARG A 443 -36.03 -53.27 -18.24
C ARG A 443 -36.79 -54.50 -18.74
N ASN A 444 -36.08 -55.53 -19.19
CA ASN A 444 -36.67 -56.75 -19.72
C ASN A 444 -37.62 -57.40 -18.70
N ARG A 445 -37.24 -57.42 -17.41
CA ARG A 445 -38.08 -57.96 -16.35
C ARG A 445 -39.39 -57.20 -16.16
N VAL A 446 -39.37 -55.87 -16.24
CA VAL A 446 -40.59 -55.05 -16.20
C VAL A 446 -41.50 -55.34 -17.40
N PHE A 447 -40.92 -55.43 -18.61
CA PHE A 447 -41.70 -55.70 -19.82
C PHE A 447 -42.24 -57.13 -19.90
N GLU A 448 -41.54 -58.13 -19.38
CA GLU A 448 -42.06 -59.49 -19.22
C GLU A 448 -43.38 -59.48 -18.42
N VAL A 449 -43.39 -58.79 -17.27
CA VAL A 449 -44.60 -58.67 -16.45
C VAL A 449 -45.66 -57.86 -17.18
N LEU A 450 -45.32 -56.69 -17.73
CA LEU A 450 -46.27 -55.82 -18.44
C LEU A 450 -46.94 -56.52 -19.63
N ASN A 451 -46.21 -57.36 -20.36
CA ASN A 451 -46.71 -58.08 -21.53
C ASN A 451 -47.83 -59.09 -21.18
N THR A 452 -47.92 -59.51 -19.92
CA THR A 452 -48.99 -60.40 -19.44
C THR A 452 -50.26 -59.64 -19.01
N LYS A 453 -50.26 -58.31 -19.07
CA LYS A 453 -51.32 -57.46 -18.50
C LYS A 453 -52.23 -56.84 -19.57
N PRO A 454 -53.52 -56.61 -19.26
CA PRO A 454 -54.50 -56.08 -20.22
C PRO A 454 -54.32 -54.59 -20.55
N TYR A 455 -53.58 -53.83 -19.73
CA TYR A 455 -53.31 -52.39 -19.91
C TYR A 455 -51.93 -52.09 -20.53
N LYS A 456 -51.30 -53.11 -21.14
CA LYS A 456 -49.96 -53.01 -21.74
C LYS A 456 -49.80 -51.78 -22.63
N ASP A 457 -50.69 -51.61 -23.62
CA ASP A 457 -50.53 -50.60 -24.67
C ASP A 457 -50.56 -49.17 -24.13
N ALA A 458 -51.28 -48.94 -23.03
CA ALA A 458 -51.36 -47.63 -22.38
C ALA A 458 -50.09 -47.25 -21.59
N LYS A 459 -49.39 -48.23 -20.99
CA LYS A 459 -48.22 -47.98 -20.13
C LYS A 459 -46.87 -48.26 -20.80
N PHE A 460 -46.86 -48.96 -21.94
CA PHE A 460 -45.64 -49.39 -22.64
C PHE A 460 -44.69 -48.25 -22.99
N ASN A 461 -45.19 -47.20 -23.66
CA ASN A 461 -44.35 -46.07 -24.10
C ASN A 461 -43.74 -45.31 -22.92
N ARG A 462 -44.53 -45.06 -21.87
CA ARG A 462 -44.06 -44.36 -20.66
C ARG A 462 -42.94 -45.13 -19.97
N TYR A 463 -43.07 -46.45 -19.82
CA TYR A 463 -42.05 -47.25 -19.15
C TYR A 463 -40.78 -47.36 -20.01
N LEU A 464 -40.94 -47.40 -21.34
CA LEU A 464 -39.82 -47.40 -22.28
C LEU A 464 -39.01 -46.10 -22.18
N GLU A 465 -39.67 -44.94 -22.16
CA GLU A 465 -39.03 -43.63 -22.03
C GLU A 465 -38.23 -43.52 -20.73
N LEU A 466 -38.78 -43.96 -19.59
CA LEU A 466 -38.10 -43.90 -18.30
C LEU A 466 -36.82 -44.77 -18.26
N PHE A 467 -36.84 -45.96 -18.87
CA PHE A 467 -35.63 -46.78 -18.97
C PHE A 467 -34.64 -46.24 -20.01
N LYS A 468 -35.12 -45.62 -21.10
CA LYS A 468 -34.25 -44.92 -22.07
C LYS A 468 -33.52 -43.75 -21.42
N GLU A 469 -34.19 -42.91 -20.63
CA GLU A 469 -33.56 -41.79 -19.92
C GLU A 469 -32.42 -42.25 -19.00
N ILE A 470 -32.63 -43.37 -18.28
CA ILE A 470 -31.59 -43.97 -17.41
C ILE A 470 -30.44 -44.55 -18.23
N MET A 471 -30.74 -45.18 -19.37
CA MET A 471 -29.76 -45.76 -20.28
C MET A 471 -28.91 -44.67 -20.95
N ASP A 472 -29.55 -43.64 -21.50
CA ASP A 472 -28.89 -42.47 -22.10
C ASP A 472 -28.02 -41.75 -21.06
N GLY A 473 -28.51 -41.63 -19.82
CA GLY A 473 -27.75 -41.08 -18.71
C GLY A 473 -26.52 -41.91 -18.32
N ALA A 474 -26.60 -43.24 -18.41
CA ALA A 474 -25.47 -44.14 -18.18
C ALA A 474 -24.45 -44.11 -19.34
N GLU A 475 -24.92 -43.98 -20.59
CA GLU A 475 -24.07 -43.91 -21.79
C GLU A 475 -23.23 -42.62 -21.87
N HIS A 476 -23.78 -41.50 -21.42
CA HIS A 476 -23.09 -40.20 -21.44
C HIS A 476 -22.38 -39.89 -20.11
N CYS A 477 -22.37 -40.84 -19.16
CA CYS A 477 -21.77 -40.64 -17.86
C CYS A 477 -20.24 -40.70 -17.96
N ASN A 478 -19.54 -39.70 -17.41
CA ASN A 478 -18.07 -39.63 -17.40
C ASN A 478 -17.45 -39.97 -16.03
N ASN A 479 -18.24 -40.45 -15.07
CA ASN A 479 -17.78 -40.76 -13.72
C ASN A 479 -18.28 -42.16 -13.29
N VAL A 480 -17.35 -43.03 -12.90
CA VAL A 480 -17.61 -44.44 -12.56
C VAL A 480 -18.56 -44.58 -11.35
N SER A 481 -18.44 -43.71 -10.36
CA SER A 481 -19.30 -43.72 -9.17
C SER A 481 -20.75 -43.36 -9.53
N THR A 482 -20.94 -42.34 -10.37
CA THR A 482 -22.28 -41.97 -10.86
C THR A 482 -22.84 -42.99 -11.83
N LEU A 483 -22.01 -43.63 -12.66
CA LEU A 483 -22.39 -44.70 -13.58
C LEU A 483 -23.03 -45.87 -12.81
N ARG A 484 -22.40 -46.32 -11.72
CA ARG A 484 -22.97 -47.38 -10.85
C ARG A 484 -24.30 -46.97 -10.22
N SER A 485 -24.46 -45.69 -9.86
CA SER A 485 -25.73 -45.19 -9.34
C SER A 485 -26.89 -45.34 -10.33
N TYR A 486 -26.63 -45.38 -11.64
CA TYR A 486 -27.67 -45.64 -12.65
C TYR A 486 -28.17 -47.08 -12.61
N ALA A 487 -27.33 -48.06 -12.28
CA ALA A 487 -27.79 -49.43 -12.02
C ALA A 487 -28.74 -49.48 -10.82
N ASP A 488 -28.39 -48.81 -9.71
CA ASP A 488 -29.27 -48.74 -8.54
C ASP A 488 -30.57 -47.95 -8.83
N LYS A 489 -30.51 -46.89 -9.66
CA LYS A 489 -31.69 -46.15 -10.13
C LYS A 489 -32.60 -47.02 -11.00
N ALA A 490 -32.03 -47.84 -11.89
CA ALA A 490 -32.79 -48.79 -12.70
C ALA A 490 -33.45 -49.86 -11.83
N GLU A 491 -32.75 -50.38 -10.83
CA GLU A 491 -33.27 -51.37 -9.88
C GLU A 491 -34.46 -50.78 -9.09
N ALA A 492 -34.31 -49.55 -8.59
CA ALA A 492 -35.38 -48.83 -7.90
C ALA A 492 -36.57 -48.51 -8.82
N LEU A 493 -36.31 -48.13 -10.07
CA LEU A 493 -37.34 -47.88 -11.07
C LEU A 493 -38.13 -49.16 -11.36
N LYS A 494 -37.44 -50.29 -11.59
CA LYS A 494 -38.07 -51.61 -11.76
C LYS A 494 -39.02 -51.90 -10.61
N LEU A 495 -38.56 -51.79 -9.35
CA LEU A 495 -39.39 -52.06 -8.18
C LEU A 495 -40.62 -51.14 -8.12
N ARG A 496 -40.45 -49.85 -8.42
CA ARG A 496 -41.55 -48.88 -8.47
C ARG A 496 -42.58 -49.26 -9.53
N LEU A 497 -42.14 -49.59 -10.74
CA LEU A 497 -43.02 -49.94 -11.86
C LEU A 497 -43.77 -51.25 -11.59
N LEU A 498 -43.09 -52.27 -11.04
CA LEU A 498 -43.74 -53.52 -10.65
C LEU A 498 -44.78 -53.31 -9.55
N ASN A 499 -44.51 -52.45 -8.56
CA ASN A 499 -45.48 -52.10 -7.53
C ASN A 499 -46.68 -51.32 -8.09
N GLU A 500 -46.46 -50.42 -9.06
CA GLU A 500 -47.54 -49.72 -9.77
C GLU A 500 -48.44 -50.70 -10.52
N MET A 501 -47.85 -51.68 -11.22
CA MET A 501 -48.60 -52.74 -11.91
C MET A 501 -49.42 -53.58 -10.93
N ASN A 502 -48.83 -53.99 -9.79
CA ASN A 502 -49.55 -54.74 -8.77
C ASN A 502 -50.74 -53.95 -8.20
N ALA A 503 -50.58 -52.64 -7.96
CA ALA A 503 -51.67 -51.79 -7.51
C ALA A 503 -52.78 -51.64 -8.57
N GLU A 504 -52.40 -51.53 -9.84
CA GLU A 504 -53.33 -51.49 -10.97
C GLU A 504 -54.11 -52.80 -11.12
N ASP A 505 -53.43 -53.93 -10.99
CA ASP A 505 -54.04 -55.27 -11.02
C ASP A 505 -55.06 -55.44 -9.88
N ILE A 506 -54.73 -55.00 -8.66
CA ILE A 506 -55.65 -55.01 -7.52
C ILE A 506 -56.87 -54.14 -7.80
N ARG A 507 -56.68 -52.96 -8.43
CA ARG A 507 -57.79 -52.06 -8.78
C ARG A 507 -58.71 -52.69 -9.82
N LEU A 508 -58.14 -53.26 -10.88
CA LEU A 508 -58.90 -53.95 -11.93
C LEU A 508 -59.63 -55.18 -11.40
N ALA A 509 -59.01 -55.96 -10.51
CA ALA A 509 -59.66 -57.09 -9.85
C ALA A 509 -60.85 -56.66 -8.98
N LYS A 510 -60.71 -55.56 -8.22
CA LYS A 510 -61.83 -54.98 -7.43
C LYS A 510 -62.95 -54.47 -8.32
N GLU A 511 -62.62 -53.81 -9.43
CA GLU A 511 -63.62 -53.31 -10.38
C GLU A 511 -64.36 -54.46 -11.08
N ALA A 512 -63.65 -55.52 -11.47
CA ALA A 512 -64.24 -56.73 -12.03
C ALA A 512 -65.15 -57.43 -11.01
N ALA A 513 -64.72 -57.54 -9.76
CA ALA A 513 -65.53 -58.11 -8.68
C ALA A 513 -66.80 -57.29 -8.41
N ALA A 514 -66.69 -55.95 -8.36
CA ALA A 514 -67.83 -55.06 -8.19
C ALA A 514 -68.81 -55.12 -9.37
N LYS A 515 -68.31 -55.23 -10.61
CA LYS A 515 -69.14 -55.45 -11.81
C LYS A 515 -69.86 -56.79 -11.74
N ALA A 516 -69.17 -57.87 -11.35
CA ALA A 516 -69.78 -59.19 -11.18
C ALA A 516 -70.83 -59.23 -10.05
N GLU A 517 -70.60 -58.51 -8.94
CA GLU A 517 -71.59 -58.39 -7.86
C GLU A 517 -72.80 -57.55 -8.29
N ALA A 518 -72.60 -56.44 -9.01
CA ALA A 518 -73.68 -55.64 -9.56
C ALA A 518 -74.51 -56.41 -10.59
N GLU A 519 -73.88 -57.24 -11.41
CA GLU A 519 -74.55 -58.11 -12.38
C GLU A 519 -75.32 -59.24 -11.69
N ARG A 520 -74.77 -59.83 -10.62
CA ARG A 520 -75.51 -60.76 -9.74
C ARG A 520 -76.74 -60.10 -9.10
N LYS A 521 -76.61 -58.90 -8.53
CA LYS A 521 -77.75 -58.16 -7.95
C LYS A 521 -78.81 -57.82 -9.00
N ARG A 522 -78.40 -57.45 -10.23
CA ARG A 522 -79.35 -57.24 -11.33
C ARG A 522 -80.08 -58.52 -11.74
N GLN A 523 -79.38 -59.66 -11.79
CA GLN A 523 -79.99 -60.96 -12.08
C GLN A 523 -80.95 -61.40 -10.96
N GLU A 524 -80.61 -61.13 -9.70
CA GLU A 524 -81.48 -61.35 -8.53
C GLU A 524 -82.73 -60.42 -8.57
N GLU A 525 -82.56 -59.12 -8.84
CA GLU A 525 -83.67 -58.16 -8.99
C GLU A 525 -84.57 -58.46 -10.20
N GLU A 526 -84.02 -58.92 -11.32
CA GLU A 526 -84.80 -59.38 -12.48
C GLU A 526 -85.54 -60.70 -12.20
N ALA A 527 -84.98 -61.59 -11.39
CA ALA A 527 -85.68 -62.78 -10.91
C ALA A 527 -86.82 -62.41 -9.96
N GLU A 528 -86.62 -61.43 -9.08
CA GLU A 528 -87.63 -60.95 -8.12
C GLU A 528 -88.80 -60.23 -8.84
N LYS A 529 -88.52 -59.43 -9.89
CA LYS A 529 -89.55 -58.78 -10.73
C LYS A 529 -90.39 -59.74 -11.58
N ARG A 530 -89.91 -60.97 -11.86
CA ARG A 530 -90.66 -62.00 -12.61
C ARG A 530 -91.63 -62.82 -11.75
N GLY A 531 -91.67 -62.62 -10.43
CA GLY A 531 -92.72 -63.19 -9.58
C GLY A 531 -92.73 -64.72 -9.48
N GLU A 532 -91.57 -65.37 -9.51
CA GLU A 532 -91.45 -66.81 -9.19
C GLU A 532 -90.90 -67.01 -7.77
N THR A 533 -91.63 -67.77 -6.95
CA THR A 533 -91.13 -68.34 -5.71
C THR A 533 -90.25 -69.54 -6.03
N VAL A 534 -88.98 -69.52 -5.60
CA VAL A 534 -88.14 -70.73 -5.59
C VAL A 534 -87.48 -70.92 -4.23
N LYS A 535 -87.91 -71.98 -3.57
CA LYS A 535 -87.21 -72.70 -2.48
C LYS A 535 -86.76 -74.07 -3.05
N PRO A 536 -85.85 -74.79 -2.37
CA PRO A 536 -84.51 -75.12 -2.81
C PRO A 536 -84.40 -76.47 -3.55
N ALA A 537 -83.42 -76.60 -4.46
CA ALA A 537 -82.97 -77.90 -4.97
C ALA A 537 -81.43 -77.98 -5.01
N GLU A 538 -80.92 -79.12 -4.55
CA GLU A 538 -79.53 -79.46 -4.25
C GLU A 538 -78.62 -79.68 -5.47
N LYS A 539 -77.38 -79.18 -5.33
CA LYS A 539 -76.07 -79.78 -5.70
C LYS A 539 -75.80 -80.14 -7.16
N VAL A 540 -75.22 -79.19 -7.90
CA VAL A 540 -73.87 -79.21 -8.54
C VAL A 540 -73.56 -77.72 -8.82
N ALA A 541 -72.50 -77.04 -8.41
CA ALA A 541 -71.13 -77.36 -8.06
C ALA A 541 -70.70 -76.53 -6.83
N GLU A 542 -69.60 -76.96 -6.22
CA GLU A 542 -68.87 -76.33 -5.13
C GLU A 542 -68.73 -74.80 -5.26
N PRO A 543 -68.63 -74.07 -4.14
CA PRO A 543 -68.42 -72.63 -4.14
C PRO A 543 -67.20 -72.31 -5.02
N GLN A 544 -67.39 -71.47 -6.05
CA GLN A 544 -66.27 -70.93 -6.81
C GLN A 544 -65.24 -70.40 -5.81
N PRO A 545 -63.97 -70.82 -5.91
CA PRO A 545 -62.98 -70.50 -4.90
C PRO A 545 -62.87 -68.99 -4.78
N VAL A 546 -63.01 -68.51 -3.54
CA VAL A 546 -62.57 -67.18 -3.12
C VAL A 546 -61.22 -66.93 -3.79
N TYR A 547 -61.18 -65.94 -4.67
CA TYR A 547 -59.96 -65.54 -5.38
C TYR A 547 -58.94 -65.13 -4.32
N LYS A 548 -58.07 -66.06 -3.90
CA LYS A 548 -56.93 -65.75 -3.05
C LYS A 548 -56.03 -64.83 -3.87
N VAL A 549 -56.09 -63.52 -3.58
CA VAL A 549 -55.13 -62.56 -4.10
C VAL A 549 -53.74 -63.06 -3.68
N ARG A 550 -52.96 -63.59 -4.62
CA ARG A 550 -51.57 -63.97 -4.35
C ARG A 550 -50.80 -62.67 -4.12
N THR A 551 -50.48 -62.37 -2.86
CA THR A 551 -49.57 -61.29 -2.47
C THR A 551 -48.19 -61.60 -3.06
N THR A 552 -47.89 -60.98 -4.21
CA THR A 552 -46.59 -61.17 -4.87
C THR A 552 -45.63 -60.14 -4.29
N LYS A 553 -44.69 -60.58 -3.43
CA LYS A 553 -43.66 -59.72 -2.83
C LYS A 553 -42.42 -59.73 -3.71
N ASN A 554 -42.05 -58.58 -4.27
CA ASN A 554 -40.83 -58.44 -5.06
C ASN A 554 -39.67 -58.07 -4.12
N VAL A 555 -38.70 -58.99 -3.94
CA VAL A 555 -37.51 -58.79 -3.10
C VAL A 555 -36.24 -58.67 -3.96
N SER A 556 -35.33 -57.76 -3.58
CA SER A 556 -34.03 -57.58 -4.26
C SER A 556 -33.04 -58.67 -3.83
N ILE A 557 -32.24 -59.16 -4.77
CA ILE A 557 -31.16 -60.14 -4.51
C ILE A 557 -30.18 -59.62 -3.47
N LYS A 558 -29.86 -58.31 -3.44
CA LYS A 558 -28.96 -57.73 -2.43
C LYS A 558 -29.52 -57.86 -1.01
N THR A 559 -30.82 -57.70 -0.83
CA THR A 559 -31.51 -57.83 0.46
C THR A 559 -31.52 -59.28 0.96
N VAL A 560 -31.64 -60.24 0.04
CA VAL A 560 -31.70 -61.66 0.36
C VAL A 560 -30.30 -62.26 0.58
N ALA A 561 -29.31 -61.85 -0.22
CA ALA A 561 -27.94 -62.37 -0.12
C ALA A 561 -27.17 -61.82 1.10
N LYS A 562 -27.60 -60.69 1.68
CA LYS A 562 -27.02 -60.02 2.87
C LYS A 562 -25.52 -59.69 2.81
N THR A 563 -24.87 -59.94 1.68
CA THR A 563 -23.43 -59.79 1.45
C THR A 563 -23.22 -59.22 0.05
N ALA A 564 -22.31 -58.25 -0.07
CA ALA A 564 -22.05 -57.54 -1.33
C ALA A 564 -20.94 -58.17 -2.20
N SER A 565 -20.22 -59.16 -1.67
CA SER A 565 -19.18 -59.91 -2.39
C SER A 565 -19.04 -61.32 -1.82
N TRP A 566 -18.72 -62.29 -2.68
CA TRP A 566 -18.40 -63.67 -2.31
C TRP A 566 -16.94 -63.94 -2.63
N ARG A 567 -16.23 -64.54 -1.68
CA ARG A 567 -14.84 -64.94 -1.85
C ARG A 567 -14.80 -66.46 -2.00
N LEU A 568 -14.34 -66.93 -3.16
CA LEU A 568 -14.34 -68.34 -3.51
C LEU A 568 -12.90 -68.85 -3.52
N GLU A 569 -12.54 -69.71 -2.58
CA GLU A 569 -11.22 -70.36 -2.51
C GLU A 569 -11.31 -71.88 -2.78
N SER A 570 -12.51 -72.46 -2.64
CA SER A 570 -12.79 -73.87 -2.88
C SER A 570 -14.19 -74.08 -3.49
N LYS A 571 -14.48 -75.30 -3.99
CA LYS A 571 -15.81 -75.65 -4.49
C LYS A 571 -16.87 -75.68 -3.39
N ASP A 572 -16.48 -76.04 -2.17
CA ASP A 572 -17.38 -76.12 -1.01
C ASP A 572 -17.92 -74.73 -0.59
N ASP A 573 -17.18 -73.66 -0.89
CA ASP A 573 -17.63 -72.28 -0.63
C ASP A 573 -18.87 -71.92 -1.47
N VAL A 574 -18.97 -72.47 -2.70
CA VAL A 574 -20.12 -72.23 -3.59
C VAL A 574 -21.39 -72.81 -2.99
N ASP A 575 -21.34 -74.07 -2.53
CA ASP A 575 -22.50 -74.75 -1.94
C ASP A 575 -22.96 -74.07 -0.65
N LYS A 576 -22.01 -73.57 0.15
CA LYS A 576 -22.29 -72.82 1.37
C LYS A 576 -23.02 -71.49 1.09
N TYR A 577 -22.60 -70.74 0.08
CA TYR A 577 -23.28 -69.49 -0.31
C TYR A 577 -24.67 -69.74 -0.90
N LEU A 578 -24.84 -70.79 -1.71
CA LEU A 578 -26.14 -71.18 -2.27
C LEU A 578 -27.13 -71.63 -1.18
N ALA A 579 -26.67 -72.40 -0.20
CA ALA A 579 -27.50 -72.83 0.93
C ALA A 579 -28.01 -71.65 1.77
N ALA A 580 -27.13 -70.68 2.07
CA ALA A 580 -27.49 -69.47 2.81
C ALA A 580 -28.48 -68.57 2.04
N LEU A 581 -28.30 -68.45 0.72
CA LEU A 581 -29.23 -67.72 -0.14
C LEU A 581 -30.62 -68.38 -0.15
N ARG A 582 -30.67 -69.71 -0.24
CA ARG A 582 -31.92 -70.49 -0.19
C ARG A 582 -32.66 -70.28 1.13
N GLU A 583 -31.96 -70.29 2.26
CA GLU A 583 -32.58 -70.06 3.57
C GLU A 583 -33.15 -68.64 3.71
N ASN A 584 -32.42 -67.62 3.23
CA ASN A 584 -32.91 -66.25 3.28
C ASN A 584 -34.12 -66.01 2.34
N LEU A 585 -34.17 -66.65 1.17
CA LEU A 585 -35.34 -66.59 0.29
C LEU A 585 -36.59 -67.18 0.95
N LEU A 586 -36.45 -68.32 1.64
CA LEU A 586 -37.55 -68.97 2.34
C LEU A 586 -38.08 -68.11 3.50
N LYS A 587 -37.22 -67.35 4.19
CA LYS A 587 -37.64 -66.43 5.26
C LYS A 587 -38.41 -65.20 4.76
N GLU A 588 -38.24 -64.80 3.51
CA GLU A 588 -38.95 -63.66 2.92
C GLU A 588 -40.32 -64.02 2.33
N MET A 589 -40.63 -65.32 2.24
CA MET A 589 -41.94 -65.83 1.87
C MET A 589 -42.79 -66.01 3.13
N ASP A 590 -43.73 -65.09 3.38
CA ASP A 590 -44.79 -65.31 4.36
C ASP A 590 -45.77 -66.36 3.79
N GLU A 591 -45.98 -67.48 4.49
CA GLU A 591 -47.03 -68.47 4.16
C GLU A 591 -48.46 -67.93 4.36
#